data_AF-A0A2V6L1J6-F1
#
_entry.id   AF-A0A2V6L1J6-F1
#
_cell.length_a   1.000
_cell.length_b   1.000
_cell.length_c   1.000
_cell.angle_alpha   90.00
_cell.angle_beta   90.00
_cell.angle_gamma   90.00
#
_symmetry.space_group_name_H-M   'P 1'
#
loop_
_entity.id
_entity.type
_entity.pdbx_description
1 polymer ?
#
loop_
_entity_poly.entity_id
_entity_poly.type
_entity_poly.pdbx_seq_one_letter_code
_entity_poly.pdbx_strand_id
1 'polypeptide(L)'
;MSGKRIVHAPRGNKRTCKGWHQEAALRMLMNNLDPDVAEDPERLVVYGGTGRAARSWEAFDAIVRSLRELENDETLLVQSGKPVGKFRTHDETPRVLIANSNLVGHWSNYTEFNRLERLGLIMYGQMTAGSWIYIGSQGIVQGTFETFAAAGRKHFAGSLEGKFVLTGGLGGMGGAQPLAATMNGALLLAVEVDPARVEKRLKSGYCDKIAWSLDEALTLIDAAREDRRAISVGLVGNCADVLPEMVKRGIVPDVLTDQTSAHDALNGYVPHGMSLEAAINLRAKNPEAYIDQAMHSMAVHVEAMLALQKRGAVTFDYGNNIRAQAKSAGVENAFDIP
;
A
#
# COMPACT_ATOMS: atom_id res chain seq x y z
N MET A 1 13.98 5.86 -26.97
CA MET A 1 13.95 5.38 -25.58
C MET A 1 14.87 6.28 -24.77
N SER A 2 14.35 7.31 -24.09
CA SER A 2 15.17 8.06 -23.12
C SER A 2 15.46 7.13 -21.94
N GLY A 3 16.71 7.09 -21.47
CA GLY A 3 17.13 6.19 -20.38
C GLY A 3 16.28 6.34 -19.12
N LYS A 4 16.24 5.26 -18.31
CA LYS A 4 15.53 5.18 -17.04
C LYS A 4 15.95 6.35 -16.13
N ARG A 5 15.01 7.24 -15.81
CA ARG A 5 15.25 8.40 -14.94
C ARG A 5 15.27 7.94 -13.49
N ILE A 6 16.42 8.08 -12.84
CA ILE A 6 16.59 7.80 -11.41
C ILE A 6 16.58 9.13 -10.66
N VAL A 7 15.78 9.22 -9.60
CA VAL A 7 15.65 10.41 -8.76
C VAL A 7 16.16 10.09 -7.36
N HIS A 8 17.01 10.95 -6.81
CA HIS A 8 17.44 10.90 -5.42
C HIS A 8 17.35 12.31 -4.83
N ALA A 9 16.99 12.43 -3.56
CA ALA A 9 17.04 13.73 -2.90
C ALA A 9 18.50 14.22 -2.76
N PRO A 10 18.80 15.51 -2.98
CA PRO A 10 20.09 16.09 -2.64
C PRO A 10 20.48 15.84 -1.17
N ARG A 11 21.75 15.58 -0.91
CA ARG A 11 22.30 15.31 0.43
C ARG A 11 23.28 16.42 0.86
N GLY A 12 23.60 16.48 2.16
CA GLY A 12 24.55 17.45 2.71
C GLY A 12 23.96 18.85 2.92
N ASN A 13 24.83 19.81 3.27
CA ASN A 13 24.46 21.16 3.70
C ASN A 13 24.36 22.20 2.56
N LYS A 14 24.69 21.83 1.32
CA LYS A 14 24.55 22.71 0.15
C LYS A 14 23.10 22.73 -0.31
N ARG A 15 22.55 23.93 -0.54
CA ARG A 15 21.18 24.13 -1.07
C ARG A 15 21.20 24.42 -2.57
N THR A 16 20.11 24.08 -3.24
CA THR A 16 19.81 24.43 -4.63
C THR A 16 18.60 25.38 -4.75
N CYS A 17 17.78 25.50 -3.70
CA CYS A 17 16.73 26.50 -3.58
C CYS A 17 17.20 27.77 -2.82
N LYS A 18 16.40 28.84 -2.88
CA LYS A 18 16.68 30.14 -2.21
C LYS A 18 16.59 30.09 -0.68
N GLY A 19 15.90 29.09 -0.11
CA GLY A 19 15.78 28.90 1.33
C GLY A 19 15.69 27.41 1.72
N TRP A 20 15.82 27.14 3.03
CA TRP A 20 15.76 25.76 3.54
C TRP A 20 14.36 25.15 3.49
N HIS A 21 13.30 25.96 3.60
CA HIS A 21 11.92 25.45 3.52
C HIS A 21 11.61 24.93 2.11
N GLN A 22 12.05 25.64 1.07
CA GLN A 22 11.90 25.24 -0.34
C GLN A 22 12.80 24.04 -0.67
N GLU A 23 14.05 24.05 -0.17
CA GLU A 23 14.97 22.93 -0.31
C GLU A 23 14.43 21.66 0.36
N ALA A 24 13.80 21.77 1.53
CA ALA A 24 13.16 20.65 2.22
C ALA A 24 12.04 20.06 1.36
N ALA A 25 11.12 20.89 0.85
CA ALA A 25 10.05 20.43 -0.03
C ALA A 25 10.61 19.73 -1.30
N LEU A 26 11.66 20.29 -1.91
CA LEU A 26 12.33 19.70 -3.07
C LEU A 26 12.93 18.33 -2.75
N ARG A 27 13.69 18.24 -1.64
CA ARG A 27 14.31 16.99 -1.21
C ARG A 27 13.27 15.93 -0.90
N MET A 28 12.20 16.30 -0.20
CA MET A 28 11.17 15.33 0.15
C MET A 28 10.35 14.86 -1.05
N LEU A 29 10.07 15.74 -2.03
CA LEU A 29 9.50 15.35 -3.31
C LEU A 29 10.39 14.31 -4.03
N MET A 30 11.71 14.53 -4.03
CA MET A 30 12.67 13.61 -4.65
C MET A 30 12.84 12.32 -3.84
N ASN A 31 12.77 12.39 -2.51
CA ASN A 31 12.82 11.21 -1.62
C ASN A 31 11.65 10.27 -1.88
N ASN A 32 10.45 10.83 -2.09
CA ASN A 32 9.26 10.04 -2.46
C ASN A 32 9.44 9.25 -3.76
N LEU A 33 10.41 9.58 -4.61
CA LEU A 33 10.71 8.88 -5.87
C LEU A 33 12.06 8.16 -5.86
N ASP A 34 12.72 8.09 -4.70
CA ASP A 34 13.96 7.34 -4.55
C ASP A 34 13.68 5.85 -4.80
N PRO A 35 14.46 5.12 -5.64
CA PRO A 35 14.25 3.70 -5.89
C PRO A 35 14.25 2.81 -4.64
N ASP A 36 14.94 3.23 -3.59
CA ASP A 36 14.96 2.51 -2.31
C ASP A 36 13.70 2.78 -1.46
N VAL A 37 12.90 3.78 -1.84
CA VAL A 37 11.71 4.23 -1.12
C VAL A 37 10.44 3.86 -1.87
N ALA A 38 10.30 4.29 -3.13
CA ALA A 38 9.07 4.19 -3.91
C ALA A 38 8.80 2.78 -4.44
N GLU A 39 7.53 2.46 -4.67
CA GLU A 39 7.11 1.18 -5.23
C GLU A 39 7.29 1.06 -6.75
N ASP A 40 7.10 2.14 -7.51
CA ASP A 40 7.36 2.22 -8.96
C ASP A 40 7.66 3.70 -9.36
N PRO A 41 8.86 4.21 -9.05
CA PRO A 41 9.19 5.62 -9.24
C PRO A 41 9.26 6.06 -10.71
N GLU A 42 9.47 5.13 -11.65
CA GLU A 42 9.48 5.44 -13.09
C GLU A 42 8.14 5.97 -13.56
N ARG A 43 7.05 5.45 -12.97
CA ARG A 43 5.68 5.91 -13.19
C ARG A 43 5.23 6.96 -12.18
N LEU A 44 6.17 7.52 -11.41
CA LEU A 44 5.95 8.47 -10.30
C LEU A 44 5.18 7.88 -9.12
N VAL A 45 4.96 6.55 -9.10
CA VAL A 45 4.16 5.87 -8.10
C VAL A 45 5.00 5.62 -6.86
N VAL A 46 4.52 6.15 -5.74
CA VAL A 46 5.16 6.03 -4.43
C VAL A 46 4.65 4.78 -3.71
N TYR A 47 3.33 4.64 -3.51
CA TYR A 47 2.70 3.46 -2.89
C TYR A 47 1.17 3.46 -3.07
N GLY A 48 0.51 2.38 -2.63
CA GLY A 48 -0.96 2.32 -2.45
C GLY A 48 -1.75 2.33 -3.75
N GLY A 49 -1.46 1.40 -4.67
CA GLY A 49 -2.01 1.43 -6.02
C GLY A 49 -1.28 2.47 -6.87
N THR A 50 -1.99 3.51 -7.32
CA THR A 50 -1.48 4.55 -8.23
C THR A 50 -1.11 5.86 -7.51
N GLY A 51 -0.85 5.81 -6.20
CA GLY A 51 -0.49 6.98 -5.39
C GLY A 51 0.81 7.62 -5.88
N ARG A 52 0.73 8.82 -6.46
CA ARG A 52 1.85 9.47 -7.18
C ARG A 52 2.37 10.73 -6.49
N ALA A 53 3.65 11.03 -6.71
CA ALA A 53 4.29 12.24 -6.19
C ALA A 53 4.02 13.50 -7.03
N ALA A 54 3.83 13.33 -8.33
CA ALA A 54 3.47 14.38 -9.29
C ALA A 54 2.62 13.78 -10.43
N ARG A 55 1.82 14.61 -11.10
CA ARG A 55 0.83 14.15 -12.09
C ARG A 55 1.48 13.48 -13.31
N SER A 56 2.58 14.06 -13.76
CA SER A 56 3.37 13.65 -14.91
C SER A 56 4.81 14.09 -14.71
N TRP A 57 5.74 13.59 -15.53
CA TRP A 57 7.13 14.02 -15.49
C TRP A 57 7.29 15.51 -15.83
N GLU A 58 6.46 16.03 -16.75
CA GLU A 58 6.39 17.46 -17.04
C GLU A 58 6.00 18.27 -15.79
N ALA A 59 4.97 17.83 -15.07
CA ALA A 59 4.55 18.46 -13.82
C ALA A 59 5.65 18.36 -12.74
N PHE A 60 6.32 17.21 -12.62
CA PHE A 60 7.46 17.03 -11.72
C PHE A 60 8.56 18.06 -12.02
N ASP A 61 8.97 18.18 -13.28
CA ASP A 61 10.03 19.11 -13.69
C ASP A 61 9.62 20.58 -13.45
N ALA A 62 8.35 20.90 -13.68
CA ALA A 62 7.81 22.22 -13.37
C ALA A 62 7.79 22.51 -11.86
N ILE A 63 7.47 21.52 -11.01
CA ILE A 63 7.52 21.66 -9.54
C ILE A 63 8.96 21.90 -9.10
N VAL A 64 9.91 21.10 -9.60
CA VAL A 64 11.33 21.24 -9.27
C VAL A 64 11.87 22.62 -9.63
N ARG A 65 11.56 23.13 -10.84
CA ARG A 65 11.93 24.50 -11.24
C ARG A 65 11.28 25.54 -10.33
N SER A 66 9.97 25.41 -10.08
CA SER A 66 9.23 26.34 -9.23
C SER A 66 9.80 26.42 -7.82
N LEU A 67 10.13 25.29 -7.19
CA LEU A 67 10.71 25.25 -5.84
C LEU A 67 12.11 25.86 -5.78
N ARG A 68 12.92 25.77 -6.84
CA ARG A 68 14.24 26.41 -6.89
C ARG A 68 14.16 27.93 -6.98
N GLU A 69 13.13 28.43 -7.66
CA GLU A 69 12.92 29.87 -7.90
C GLU A 69 12.07 30.56 -6.82
N LEU A 70 11.32 29.79 -6.03
CA LEU A 70 10.38 30.27 -5.00
C LEU A 70 11.08 31.09 -3.91
N GLU A 71 10.61 32.33 -3.71
CA GLU A 71 11.11 33.22 -2.66
C GLU A 71 10.62 32.82 -1.26
N ASN A 72 11.15 33.46 -0.22
CA ASN A 72 10.76 33.19 1.17
C ASN A 72 9.38 33.72 1.53
N ASP A 73 8.87 34.74 0.82
CA ASP A 73 7.55 35.32 0.99
C ASP A 73 6.58 34.93 -0.14
N GLU A 74 6.84 33.80 -0.82
CA GLU A 74 5.97 33.24 -1.85
C GLU A 74 5.45 31.85 -1.46
N THR A 75 4.29 31.49 -1.99
CA THR A 75 3.65 30.18 -1.83
C THR A 75 3.31 29.58 -3.19
N LEU A 76 3.76 28.34 -3.43
CA LEU A 76 3.42 27.51 -4.59
C LEU A 76 2.10 26.76 -4.34
N LEU A 77 1.20 26.77 -5.32
CA LEU A 77 -0.03 25.99 -5.32
C LEU A 77 0.14 24.74 -6.21
N VAL A 78 -0.08 23.57 -5.64
CA VAL A 78 -0.08 22.28 -6.35
C VAL A 78 -1.48 21.70 -6.33
N GLN A 79 -2.09 21.60 -7.50
CA GLN A 79 -3.40 20.99 -7.69
C GLN A 79 -3.21 19.61 -8.31
N SER A 80 -3.63 18.55 -7.63
CA SER A 80 -3.49 17.15 -8.08
C SER A 80 -2.14 16.88 -8.74
N GLY A 81 -1.06 17.15 -8.01
CA GLY A 81 0.32 16.92 -8.48
C GLY A 81 0.81 17.80 -9.63
N LYS A 82 0.13 18.90 -9.96
CA LYS A 82 0.55 19.88 -10.98
C LYS A 82 0.75 21.26 -10.34
N PRO A 83 1.85 21.97 -10.62
CA PRO A 83 2.04 23.33 -10.14
C PRO A 83 1.16 24.27 -10.97
N VAL A 84 0.23 24.99 -10.34
CA VAL A 84 -0.79 25.79 -11.05
C VAL A 84 -0.69 27.29 -10.79
N GLY A 85 0.04 27.71 -9.77
CA GLY A 85 0.21 29.13 -9.47
C GLY A 85 1.21 29.37 -8.36
N LYS A 86 1.73 30.59 -8.32
CA LYS A 86 2.63 31.09 -7.29
C LYS A 86 2.15 32.47 -6.89
N PHE A 87 1.96 32.70 -5.60
CA PHE A 87 1.46 33.97 -5.09
C PHE A 87 2.37 34.47 -3.98
N ARG A 88 2.53 35.80 -3.91
CA ARG A 88 3.18 36.44 -2.78
C ARG A 88 2.28 36.32 -1.55
N THR A 89 2.88 35.91 -0.44
CA THR A 89 2.25 35.79 0.87
C THR A 89 3.16 36.50 1.89
N HIS A 90 3.74 35.79 2.87
CA HIS A 90 4.72 36.28 3.82
C HIS A 90 5.59 35.10 4.32
N ASP A 91 6.67 35.37 5.03
CA ASP A 91 7.68 34.38 5.42
C ASP A 91 7.21 33.29 6.39
N GLU A 92 6.22 33.58 7.24
CA GLU A 92 5.61 32.59 8.15
C GLU A 92 4.57 31.65 7.49
N THR A 93 4.20 31.85 6.22
CA THR A 93 3.24 30.95 5.55
C THR A 93 3.86 29.61 5.13
N PRO A 94 3.04 28.59 4.80
CA PRO A 94 3.53 27.46 4.05
C PRO A 94 4.12 27.87 2.70
N ARG A 95 5.29 27.32 2.35
CA ARG A 95 5.89 27.50 1.02
C ARG A 95 5.12 26.77 -0.08
N VAL A 96 4.39 25.71 0.27
CA VAL A 96 3.61 24.92 -0.69
C VAL A 96 2.26 24.58 -0.08
N LEU A 97 1.19 24.82 -0.84
CA LEU A 97 -0.17 24.36 -0.52
C LEU A 97 -0.58 23.33 -1.56
N ILE A 98 -1.08 22.18 -1.09
CA ILE A 98 -1.36 21.02 -1.94
C ILE A 98 -2.81 20.59 -1.76
N ALA A 99 -3.53 20.47 -2.88
CA ALA A 99 -4.88 19.91 -2.92
C ALA A 99 -4.92 18.82 -4.00
N ASN A 100 -4.88 17.55 -3.58
CA ASN A 100 -4.85 16.39 -4.47
C ASN A 100 -6.17 15.62 -4.42
N SER A 101 -6.61 15.11 -5.58
CA SER A 101 -7.68 14.11 -5.71
C SER A 101 -9.09 14.53 -5.22
N ASN A 102 -9.29 15.79 -4.86
CA ASN A 102 -10.60 16.28 -4.42
C ASN A 102 -11.60 16.28 -5.58
N LEU A 103 -12.77 15.68 -5.34
CA LEU A 103 -13.92 15.67 -6.25
C LEU A 103 -15.18 16.08 -5.48
N VAL A 104 -16.12 16.73 -6.17
CA VAL A 104 -17.42 17.09 -5.59
C VAL A 104 -18.17 15.82 -5.22
N GLY A 105 -18.88 15.79 -4.09
CA GLY A 105 -19.40 14.56 -3.46
C GLY A 105 -20.04 13.55 -4.41
N HIS A 106 -20.99 13.96 -5.26
CA HIS A 106 -21.65 13.07 -6.23
C HIS A 106 -20.66 12.40 -7.22
N TRP A 107 -19.59 13.10 -7.56
CA TRP A 107 -18.54 12.68 -8.48
C TRP A 107 -17.34 12.03 -7.79
N SER A 108 -17.35 11.90 -6.45
CA SER A 108 -16.26 11.32 -5.68
C SER A 108 -16.28 9.79 -5.76
N ASN A 109 -16.08 9.27 -6.98
CA ASN A 109 -16.05 7.84 -7.30
C ASN A 109 -14.95 7.51 -8.33
N TYR A 110 -14.56 6.23 -8.40
CA TYR A 110 -13.48 5.78 -9.27
C TYR A 110 -13.80 5.91 -10.76
N THR A 111 -15.06 5.79 -11.17
CA THR A 111 -15.45 5.96 -12.58
C THR A 111 -15.09 7.35 -13.08
N GLU A 112 -15.46 8.39 -12.35
CA GLU A 112 -15.14 9.76 -12.69
C GLU A 112 -13.66 10.07 -12.50
N PHE A 113 -13.05 9.58 -11.42
CA PHE A 113 -11.60 9.71 -11.19
C PHE A 113 -10.80 9.16 -12.38
N ASN A 114 -11.09 7.94 -12.83
CA ASN A 114 -10.39 7.28 -13.93
C ASN A 114 -10.62 8.01 -15.26
N ARG A 115 -11.82 8.56 -15.48
CA ARG A 115 -12.10 9.42 -16.65
C ARG A 115 -11.21 10.66 -16.66
N LEU A 116 -11.14 11.38 -15.53
CA LEU A 116 -10.29 12.57 -15.37
C LEU A 116 -8.80 12.23 -15.45
N GLU A 117 -8.39 11.05 -14.98
CA GLU A 117 -7.01 10.60 -15.05
C GLU A 117 -6.57 10.36 -16.50
N ARG A 118 -7.41 9.70 -17.30
CA ARG A 118 -7.18 9.52 -18.75
C ARG A 118 -7.08 10.85 -19.50
N LEU A 119 -7.79 11.88 -19.04
CA LEU A 119 -7.71 13.23 -19.58
C LEU A 119 -6.51 14.04 -19.06
N GLY A 120 -5.70 13.49 -18.14
CA GLY A 120 -4.56 14.19 -17.54
C GLY A 120 -4.96 15.30 -16.55
N LEU A 121 -6.19 15.25 -16.02
CA LEU A 121 -6.77 16.31 -15.18
C LEU A 121 -6.66 16.04 -13.68
N ILE A 122 -6.37 14.80 -13.29
CA ILE A 122 -6.27 14.39 -11.89
C ILE A 122 -5.05 13.50 -11.64
N MET A 123 -4.70 13.35 -10.38
CA MET A 123 -3.68 12.45 -9.85
C MET A 123 -4.20 11.88 -8.54
N TYR A 124 -3.92 10.60 -8.27
CA TYR A 124 -4.20 10.01 -6.97
C TYR A 124 -3.05 10.37 -6.01
N GLY A 125 -3.34 11.18 -4.99
CA GLY A 125 -2.33 11.65 -4.05
C GLY A 125 -2.02 10.69 -2.91
N GLN A 126 -2.86 9.67 -2.70
CA GLN A 126 -2.87 8.90 -1.46
C GLN A 126 -2.85 9.88 -0.26
N MET A 127 -2.15 9.57 0.82
CA MET A 127 -1.91 10.43 1.97
C MET A 127 -0.56 11.11 1.82
N THR A 128 0.53 10.33 1.83
CA THR A 128 1.91 10.85 1.89
C THR A 128 2.65 10.82 0.55
N ALA A 129 2.05 10.23 -0.50
CA ALA A 129 2.63 10.18 -1.83
C ALA A 129 2.64 11.57 -2.49
N GLY A 130 1.46 12.19 -2.62
CA GLY A 130 1.29 13.50 -3.26
C GLY A 130 1.58 14.70 -2.34
N SER A 131 1.87 14.46 -1.07
CA SER A 131 2.23 15.48 -0.07
C SER A 131 3.70 15.44 0.36
N TRP A 132 4.48 14.54 -0.23
CA TRP A 132 5.95 14.51 -0.13
C TRP A 132 6.46 14.31 1.29
N ILE A 133 6.00 13.25 1.95
CA ILE A 133 6.47 12.89 3.30
C ILE A 133 6.50 11.38 3.51
N TYR A 134 6.66 10.61 2.42
CA TYR A 134 6.76 9.17 2.49
C TYR A 134 8.21 8.75 2.79
N ILE A 135 8.35 7.79 3.72
CA ILE A 135 9.64 7.33 4.24
C ILE A 135 9.80 5.82 4.11
N GLY A 136 9.16 5.23 3.09
CA GLY A 136 9.11 3.78 2.92
C GLY A 136 8.19 3.12 3.94
N SER A 137 8.35 1.79 4.09
CA SER A 137 7.54 0.96 4.98
C SER A 137 7.57 1.42 6.46
N GLN A 138 8.61 2.15 6.87
CA GLN A 138 8.74 2.66 8.24
C GLN A 138 7.61 3.61 8.62
N GLY A 139 7.01 4.30 7.64
CA GLY A 139 5.92 5.26 7.90
C GLY A 139 4.70 4.64 8.57
N ILE A 140 4.46 3.34 8.42
CA ILE A 140 3.32 2.63 9.02
C ILE A 140 3.71 1.55 10.03
N VAL A 141 4.99 1.16 10.11
CA VAL A 141 5.42 0.01 10.93
C VAL A 141 5.01 0.14 12.39
N GLN A 142 5.12 1.33 12.99
CA GLN A 142 4.70 1.55 14.37
C GLN A 142 3.18 1.41 14.54
N GLY A 143 2.39 1.95 13.61
CA GLY A 143 0.92 1.80 13.65
C GLY A 143 0.49 0.34 13.56
N THR A 144 1.16 -0.44 12.70
CA THR A 144 0.90 -1.88 12.56
C THR A 144 1.38 -2.67 13.78
N PHE A 145 2.54 -2.31 14.33
CA PHE A 145 3.02 -2.89 15.58
C PHE A 145 2.02 -2.66 16.72
N GLU A 146 1.52 -1.43 16.89
CA GLU A 146 0.56 -1.10 17.94
C GLU A 146 -0.80 -1.75 17.73
N THR A 147 -1.23 -1.95 16.49
CA THR A 147 -2.47 -2.67 16.18
C THR A 147 -2.35 -4.14 16.61
N PHE A 148 -1.25 -4.80 16.25
CA PHE A 148 -0.99 -6.17 16.69
C PHE A 148 -0.79 -6.27 18.20
N ALA A 149 -0.10 -5.31 18.81
CA ALA A 149 0.07 -5.24 20.27
C ALA A 149 -1.29 -5.07 20.98
N ALA A 150 -2.19 -4.25 20.42
CA ALA A 150 -3.54 -4.08 20.93
C ALA A 150 -4.37 -5.37 20.80
N ALA A 151 -4.26 -6.08 19.68
CA ALA A 151 -4.87 -7.41 19.51
C ALA A 151 -4.33 -8.41 20.55
N GLY A 152 -3.01 -8.44 20.77
CA GLY A 152 -2.35 -9.24 21.82
C GLY A 152 -2.90 -8.96 23.21
N ARG A 153 -3.00 -7.67 23.59
CA ARG A 153 -3.59 -7.24 24.87
C ARG A 153 -5.05 -7.63 25.03
N LYS A 154 -5.85 -7.48 23.97
CA LYS A 154 -7.29 -7.70 24.02
C LYS A 154 -7.68 -9.18 24.00
N HIS A 155 -6.93 -10.02 23.26
CA HIS A 155 -7.35 -11.39 22.94
C HIS A 155 -6.38 -12.48 23.43
N PHE A 156 -5.13 -12.15 23.74
CA PHE A 156 -4.06 -13.13 23.97
C PHE A 156 -3.20 -12.81 25.21
N ALA A 157 -3.83 -12.29 26.27
CA ALA A 157 -3.19 -12.02 27.55
C ALA A 157 -1.93 -11.12 27.47
N GLY A 158 -1.88 -10.21 26.49
CA GLY A 158 -0.80 -9.22 26.37
C GLY A 158 0.25 -9.51 25.31
N SER A 159 0.29 -10.70 24.70
CA SER A 159 1.37 -11.10 23.78
C SER A 159 0.85 -11.86 22.56
N LEU A 160 1.55 -11.73 21.43
CA LEU A 160 1.36 -12.58 20.25
C LEU A 160 2.46 -13.66 20.12
N GLU A 161 3.26 -13.90 21.16
CA GLU A 161 4.26 -14.97 21.16
C GLU A 161 3.65 -16.33 20.78
N GLY A 162 4.17 -16.95 19.72
CA GLY A 162 3.68 -18.24 19.21
C GLY A 162 2.30 -18.20 18.56
N LYS A 163 1.69 -17.02 18.41
CA LYS A 163 0.42 -16.82 17.71
C LYS A 163 0.63 -16.75 16.22
N PHE A 164 -0.28 -17.35 15.47
CA PHE A 164 -0.27 -17.38 14.02
C PHE A 164 -1.12 -16.24 13.44
N VAL A 165 -0.47 -15.31 12.76
CA VAL A 165 -1.08 -14.19 12.05
C VAL A 165 -1.13 -14.50 10.56
N LEU A 166 -2.31 -14.40 9.95
CA LEU A 166 -2.50 -14.46 8.51
C LEU A 166 -2.89 -13.08 7.97
N THR A 167 -2.26 -12.67 6.88
CA THR A 167 -2.63 -11.44 6.18
C THR A 167 -2.37 -11.51 4.67
N GLY A 168 -2.86 -10.51 3.94
CA GLY A 168 -2.61 -10.27 2.52
C GLY A 168 -1.89 -8.95 2.25
N GLY A 169 -1.13 -8.92 1.15
CA GLY A 169 -0.49 -7.73 0.60
C GLY A 169 0.87 -7.38 1.20
N LEU A 170 1.91 -7.39 0.36
CA LEU A 170 3.27 -6.97 0.69
C LEU A 170 3.71 -5.80 -0.19
N GLY A 171 2.83 -4.81 -0.36
CA GLY A 171 3.15 -3.53 -1.01
C GLY A 171 3.98 -2.58 -0.13
N GLY A 172 4.08 -1.29 -0.50
CA GLY A 172 4.86 -0.30 0.25
C GLY A 172 4.46 -0.19 1.73
N MET A 173 3.16 -0.22 2.02
CA MET A 173 2.61 -0.21 3.38
C MET A 173 2.39 -1.63 3.92
N GLY A 174 1.81 -2.52 3.10
CA GLY A 174 1.62 -3.95 3.39
C GLY A 174 2.87 -4.67 3.84
N GLY A 175 4.02 -4.27 3.30
CA GLY A 175 5.32 -4.82 3.65
C GLY A 175 5.77 -4.53 5.09
N ALA A 176 5.09 -3.68 5.84
CA ALA A 176 5.38 -3.45 7.26
C ALA A 176 4.74 -4.51 8.19
N GLN A 177 3.72 -5.22 7.72
CA GLN A 177 3.00 -6.25 8.50
C GLN A 177 3.91 -7.35 9.04
N PRO A 178 4.84 -7.94 8.25
CA PRO A 178 5.65 -9.05 8.73
C PRO A 178 6.57 -8.63 9.89
N LEU A 179 7.31 -7.52 9.74
CA LEU A 179 8.15 -6.97 10.81
C LEU A 179 7.34 -6.56 12.05
N ALA A 180 6.18 -5.93 11.87
CA ALA A 180 5.34 -5.52 12.99
C ALA A 180 4.80 -6.71 13.80
N ALA A 181 4.45 -7.81 13.12
CA ALA A 181 3.98 -9.03 13.78
C ALA A 181 5.13 -9.75 14.49
N THR A 182 6.30 -9.88 13.87
CA THR A 182 7.46 -10.55 14.50
C THR A 182 8.01 -9.75 15.67
N MET A 183 7.94 -8.41 15.65
CA MET A 183 8.22 -7.56 16.83
C MET A 183 7.27 -7.81 17.99
N ASN A 184 6.06 -8.32 17.74
CA ASN A 184 5.11 -8.78 18.76
C ASN A 184 5.27 -10.26 19.12
N GLY A 185 6.30 -10.95 18.60
CA GLY A 185 6.57 -12.37 18.85
C GLY A 185 5.77 -13.35 17.98
N ALA A 186 5.01 -12.86 17.01
CA ALA A 186 4.12 -13.70 16.21
C ALA A 186 4.85 -14.51 15.12
N LEU A 187 4.18 -15.58 14.70
CA LEU A 187 4.44 -16.31 13.46
C LEU A 187 3.51 -15.70 12.40
N LEU A 188 4.04 -15.11 11.34
CA LEU A 188 3.23 -14.45 10.32
C LEU A 188 3.36 -15.11 8.95
N LEU A 189 2.22 -15.36 8.32
CA LEU A 189 2.08 -15.67 6.90
C LEU A 189 1.42 -14.50 6.18
N ALA A 190 2.12 -13.89 5.23
CA ALA A 190 1.60 -12.82 4.37
C ALA A 190 1.51 -13.30 2.93
N VAL A 191 0.30 -13.31 2.37
CA VAL A 191 0.05 -13.73 0.99
C VAL A 191 0.24 -12.55 0.03
N GLU A 192 1.06 -12.72 -1.00
CA GLU A 192 1.34 -11.71 -2.01
C GLU A 192 1.42 -12.35 -3.39
N VAL A 193 0.73 -11.78 -4.37
CA VAL A 193 0.62 -12.36 -5.72
C VAL A 193 1.83 -12.04 -6.60
N ASP A 194 2.51 -10.94 -6.32
CA ASP A 194 3.70 -10.50 -7.06
C ASP A 194 5.00 -10.90 -6.33
N PRO A 195 5.76 -11.89 -6.83
CA PRO A 195 6.99 -12.35 -6.18
C PRO A 195 8.02 -11.24 -6.02
N ALA A 196 8.08 -10.26 -6.95
CA ALA A 196 9.01 -9.15 -6.85
C ALA A 196 8.71 -8.26 -5.63
N ARG A 197 7.44 -8.20 -5.19
CA ARG A 197 7.07 -7.49 -3.97
C ARG A 197 7.59 -8.23 -2.74
N VAL A 198 7.48 -9.56 -2.68
CA VAL A 198 8.03 -10.36 -1.57
C VAL A 198 9.54 -10.20 -1.48
N GLU A 199 10.24 -10.34 -2.62
CA GLU A 199 11.70 -10.19 -2.71
C GLU A 199 12.20 -8.83 -2.24
N LYS A 200 11.48 -7.75 -2.58
CA LYS A 200 11.81 -6.41 -2.07
C LYS A 200 11.77 -6.35 -0.54
N ARG A 201 10.84 -7.07 0.12
CA ARG A 201 10.68 -7.05 1.58
C ARG A 201 11.78 -7.88 2.23
N LEU A 202 12.15 -9.01 1.66
CA LEU A 202 13.33 -9.78 2.05
C LEU A 202 14.59 -8.91 2.02
N LYS A 203 14.83 -8.23 0.89
CA LYS A 203 16.01 -7.36 0.71
C LYS A 203 16.06 -6.22 1.73
N SER A 204 14.90 -5.66 2.08
CA SER A 204 14.80 -4.58 3.07
C SER A 204 14.83 -5.04 4.53
N GLY A 205 14.83 -6.35 4.79
CA GLY A 205 14.77 -6.90 6.16
C GLY A 205 13.39 -6.82 6.82
N TYR A 206 12.32 -6.60 6.04
CA TYR A 206 10.94 -6.52 6.54
C TYR A 206 10.20 -7.87 6.52
N CYS A 207 10.76 -8.89 5.87
CA CYS A 207 10.24 -10.27 5.81
C CYS A 207 11.42 -11.25 5.88
N ASP A 208 11.26 -12.39 6.54
CA ASP A 208 12.37 -13.33 6.80
C ASP A 208 12.53 -14.39 5.70
N LYS A 209 11.40 -14.93 5.22
CA LYS A 209 11.36 -16.03 4.24
C LYS A 209 10.33 -15.78 3.15
N ILE A 210 10.54 -16.46 2.03
CA ILE A 210 9.59 -16.59 0.93
C ILE A 210 9.22 -18.06 0.78
N ALA A 211 7.97 -18.33 0.44
CA ALA A 211 7.45 -19.65 0.10
C ALA A 211 6.64 -19.57 -1.21
N TRP A 212 6.65 -20.66 -1.97
CA TRP A 212 5.99 -20.76 -3.28
C TRP A 212 4.76 -21.68 -3.26
N SER A 213 4.47 -22.28 -2.11
CA SER A 213 3.27 -23.06 -1.86
C SER A 213 2.80 -22.89 -0.43
N LEU A 214 1.50 -23.08 -0.21
CA LEU A 214 0.93 -23.07 1.14
C LEU A 214 1.56 -24.14 2.04
N ASP A 215 1.87 -25.32 1.51
CA ASP A 215 2.49 -26.42 2.27
C ASP A 215 3.90 -26.07 2.75
N GLU A 216 4.71 -25.47 1.88
CA GLU A 216 6.04 -24.95 2.25
C GLU A 216 5.93 -23.87 3.32
N ALA A 217 5.00 -22.93 3.15
CA ALA A 217 4.80 -21.83 4.08
C ALA A 217 4.40 -22.33 5.48
N LEU A 218 3.46 -23.29 5.54
CA LEU A 218 3.03 -23.89 6.80
C LEU A 218 4.15 -24.70 7.47
N THR A 219 4.95 -25.42 6.69
CA THR A 219 6.13 -26.15 7.21
C THR A 219 7.12 -25.20 7.89
N LEU A 220 7.36 -24.02 7.32
CA LEU A 220 8.24 -23.00 7.92
C LEU A 220 7.64 -22.40 9.20
N ILE A 221 6.33 -22.16 9.21
CA ILE A 221 5.60 -21.64 10.38
C ILE A 221 5.62 -22.65 11.53
N ASP A 222 5.37 -23.94 11.25
CA ASP A 222 5.36 -25.00 12.26
C ASP A 222 6.75 -25.24 12.84
N ALA A 223 7.80 -25.27 12.02
CA ALA A 223 9.18 -25.38 12.51
C ALA A 223 9.56 -24.20 13.43
N ALA A 224 9.17 -22.97 13.08
CA ALA A 224 9.41 -21.81 13.93
C ALA A 224 8.58 -21.84 15.23
N ARG A 225 7.36 -22.39 15.18
CA ARG A 225 6.51 -22.62 16.35
C ARG A 225 7.16 -23.59 17.33
N GLU A 226 7.68 -24.71 16.85
CA GLU A 226 8.39 -25.71 17.65
C GLU A 226 9.64 -25.11 18.33
N ASP A 227 10.38 -24.29 17.59
CA ASP A 227 11.57 -23.59 18.09
C ASP A 227 11.27 -22.37 18.97
N ARG A 228 9.99 -22.02 19.15
CA ARG A 228 9.53 -20.81 19.88
C ARG A 228 10.18 -19.52 19.35
N ARG A 229 10.31 -19.39 18.03
CA ARG A 229 10.87 -18.20 17.38
C ARG A 229 9.80 -17.50 16.55
N ALA A 230 9.77 -16.18 16.64
CA ALA A 230 9.00 -15.36 15.70
C ALA A 230 9.60 -15.50 14.29
N ILE A 231 8.74 -15.57 13.28
CA ILE A 231 9.13 -15.61 11.88
C ILE A 231 8.06 -14.96 11.02
N SER A 232 8.49 -14.38 9.91
CA SER A 232 7.62 -13.92 8.83
C SER A 232 7.89 -14.65 7.53
N VAL A 233 6.83 -15.16 6.92
CA VAL A 233 6.86 -15.86 5.64
C VAL A 233 5.96 -15.13 4.64
N GLY A 234 6.55 -14.65 3.54
CA GLY A 234 5.82 -14.17 2.38
C GLY A 234 5.48 -15.33 1.45
N LEU A 235 4.20 -15.64 1.28
CA LEU A 235 3.73 -16.68 0.36
C LEU A 235 3.37 -16.07 -0.99
N VAL A 236 4.03 -16.53 -2.05
CA VAL A 236 3.66 -16.18 -3.42
C VAL A 236 2.34 -16.87 -3.77
N GLY A 237 1.26 -16.11 -3.84
CA GLY A 237 -0.09 -16.63 -4.10
C GLY A 237 -1.16 -15.55 -4.08
N ASN A 238 -2.39 -15.90 -4.44
CA ASN A 238 -3.54 -14.98 -4.37
C ASN A 238 -4.31 -15.21 -3.06
N CYS A 239 -4.65 -14.14 -2.34
CA CYS A 239 -5.45 -14.24 -1.11
C CYS A 239 -6.80 -14.93 -1.34
N ALA A 240 -7.44 -14.65 -2.48
CA ALA A 240 -8.72 -15.25 -2.85
C ALA A 240 -8.60 -16.72 -3.31
N ASP A 241 -7.39 -17.28 -3.39
CA ASP A 241 -7.16 -18.72 -3.54
C ASP A 241 -6.70 -19.35 -2.21
N VAL A 242 -5.77 -18.70 -1.51
CA VAL A 242 -5.14 -19.22 -0.29
C VAL A 242 -6.10 -19.28 0.89
N LEU A 243 -6.86 -18.22 1.17
CA LEU A 243 -7.74 -18.19 2.33
C LEU A 243 -8.89 -19.21 2.21
N PRO A 244 -9.57 -19.35 1.06
CA PRO A 244 -10.53 -20.44 0.86
C PRO A 244 -9.92 -21.83 1.04
N GLU A 245 -8.69 -22.05 0.59
CA GLU A 245 -7.99 -23.33 0.79
C GLU A 245 -7.69 -23.58 2.27
N MET A 246 -7.29 -22.57 3.04
CA MET A 246 -7.13 -22.69 4.50
C MET A 246 -8.46 -23.02 5.19
N VAL A 247 -9.58 -22.41 4.77
CA VAL A 247 -10.92 -22.76 5.25
C VAL A 247 -11.23 -24.22 4.93
N LYS A 248 -10.97 -24.70 3.72
CA LYS A 248 -11.22 -26.09 3.31
C LYS A 248 -10.38 -27.07 4.13
N ARG A 249 -9.12 -26.74 4.43
CA ARG A 249 -8.20 -27.58 5.23
C ARG A 249 -8.43 -27.50 6.74
N GLY A 250 -9.30 -26.60 7.22
CA GLY A 250 -9.52 -26.43 8.65
C GLY A 250 -8.38 -25.71 9.37
N ILE A 251 -7.54 -24.96 8.64
CA ILE A 251 -6.41 -24.23 9.20
C ILE A 251 -6.91 -22.84 9.62
N VAL A 252 -6.93 -22.58 10.93
CA VAL A 252 -7.45 -21.34 11.50
C VAL A 252 -6.29 -20.55 12.11
N PRO A 253 -6.00 -19.33 11.63
CA PRO A 253 -5.03 -18.46 12.28
C PRO A 253 -5.57 -17.91 13.59
N ASP A 254 -4.69 -17.53 14.51
CA ASP A 254 -5.09 -16.82 15.73
C ASP A 254 -5.58 -15.41 15.39
N VAL A 255 -4.90 -14.72 14.47
CA VAL A 255 -5.23 -13.35 14.01
C VAL A 255 -5.33 -13.32 12.48
N LEU A 256 -6.34 -12.64 11.96
CA LEU A 256 -6.58 -12.50 10.52
C LEU A 256 -6.84 -11.04 10.14
N THR A 257 -6.14 -10.55 9.12
CA THR A 257 -6.41 -9.23 8.55
C THR A 257 -6.04 -9.19 7.05
N ASP A 258 -6.11 -8.03 6.42
CA ASP A 258 -5.72 -7.83 5.02
C ASP A 258 -5.21 -6.41 4.76
N GLN A 259 -4.17 -6.28 3.93
CA GLN A 259 -3.64 -5.01 3.46
C GLN A 259 -3.31 -5.05 1.94
N THR A 260 -4.02 -5.88 1.17
CA THR A 260 -4.07 -5.71 -0.29
C THR A 260 -4.56 -4.31 -0.65
N SER A 261 -4.32 -3.84 -1.88
CA SER A 261 -4.82 -2.53 -2.33
C SER A 261 -6.26 -2.61 -2.82
N ALA A 262 -7.16 -3.17 -2.01
CA ALA A 262 -8.58 -3.37 -2.29
C ALA A 262 -9.35 -2.06 -2.55
N HIS A 263 -8.81 -0.92 -2.12
CA HIS A 263 -9.40 0.39 -2.36
C HIS A 263 -9.49 0.72 -3.86
N ASP A 264 -8.57 0.18 -4.68
CA ASP A 264 -8.54 0.37 -6.14
C ASP A 264 -8.69 -0.99 -6.85
N ALA A 265 -9.91 -1.33 -7.23
CA ALA A 265 -10.22 -2.60 -7.89
C ALA A 265 -9.51 -2.78 -9.24
N LEU A 266 -9.15 -1.70 -9.93
CA LEU A 266 -8.51 -1.79 -11.25
C LEU A 266 -7.00 -2.00 -11.13
N ASN A 267 -6.34 -1.28 -10.21
CA ASN A 267 -4.88 -1.27 -10.14
C ASN A 267 -4.30 -2.05 -8.96
N GLY A 268 -5.11 -2.28 -7.92
CA GLY A 268 -4.64 -2.71 -6.60
C GLY A 268 -4.96 -4.15 -6.20
N TYR A 269 -6.02 -4.76 -6.75
CA TYR A 269 -6.41 -6.14 -6.42
C TYR A 269 -6.35 -7.05 -7.65
N VAL A 270 -5.64 -8.18 -7.56
CA VAL A 270 -5.46 -9.12 -8.68
C VAL A 270 -6.56 -10.20 -8.66
N PRO A 271 -7.32 -10.39 -9.75
CA PRO A 271 -8.26 -11.50 -9.87
C PRO A 271 -7.63 -12.87 -9.60
N HIS A 272 -8.38 -13.78 -8.96
CA HIS A 272 -7.92 -15.13 -8.64
C HIS A 272 -8.17 -16.08 -9.82
N GLY A 273 -7.62 -17.30 -9.75
CA GLY A 273 -7.80 -18.29 -10.81
C GLY A 273 -7.06 -17.97 -12.12
N MET A 274 -6.11 -17.02 -12.10
CA MET A 274 -5.26 -16.68 -13.25
C MET A 274 -3.85 -16.28 -12.81
N SER A 275 -2.90 -16.35 -13.75
CA SER A 275 -1.53 -15.86 -13.49
C SER A 275 -1.50 -14.34 -13.42
N LEU A 276 -0.49 -13.80 -12.73
CA LEU A 276 -0.25 -12.35 -12.65
C LEU A 276 -0.08 -11.73 -14.05
N GLU A 277 0.62 -12.42 -14.96
CA GLU A 277 0.79 -11.97 -16.35
C GLU A 277 -0.55 -11.88 -17.10
N ALA A 278 -1.41 -12.89 -16.95
CA ALA A 278 -2.74 -12.89 -17.54
C ALA A 278 -3.59 -11.73 -16.98
N ALA A 279 -3.50 -11.48 -15.68
CA ALA A 279 -4.19 -10.37 -15.03
C ALA A 279 -3.70 -9.01 -15.55
N ILE A 280 -2.39 -8.81 -15.71
CA ILE A 280 -1.81 -7.59 -16.29
C ILE A 280 -2.32 -7.38 -17.72
N ASN A 281 -2.35 -8.44 -18.53
CA ASN A 281 -2.87 -8.39 -19.89
C ASN A 281 -4.37 -8.07 -19.94
N LEU A 282 -5.17 -8.66 -19.05
CA LEU A 282 -6.59 -8.39 -18.93
C LEU A 282 -6.86 -6.94 -18.54
N ARG A 283 -6.12 -6.42 -17.55
CA ARG A 283 -6.23 -5.02 -17.09
C ARG A 283 -6.03 -4.03 -18.24
N ALA A 284 -5.08 -4.30 -19.13
CA ALA A 284 -4.80 -3.43 -20.27
C ALA A 284 -5.84 -3.55 -21.40
N LYS A 285 -6.32 -4.77 -21.68
CA LYS A 285 -7.23 -5.05 -22.81
C LYS A 285 -8.69 -4.76 -22.48
N ASN A 286 -9.14 -5.11 -21.28
CA ASN A 286 -10.52 -4.95 -20.84
C ASN A 286 -10.57 -4.58 -19.35
N PRO A 287 -10.40 -3.28 -19.02
CA PRO A 287 -10.43 -2.79 -17.64
C PRO A 287 -11.73 -3.08 -16.90
N GLU A 288 -12.87 -3.07 -17.58
CA GLU A 288 -14.18 -3.33 -16.98
C GLU A 288 -14.27 -4.79 -16.51
N ALA A 289 -13.95 -5.74 -17.40
CA ALA A 289 -13.91 -7.15 -17.03
C ALA A 289 -12.87 -7.45 -15.94
N TYR A 290 -11.76 -6.70 -15.89
CA TYR A 290 -10.78 -6.80 -14.81
C TYR A 290 -11.39 -6.40 -13.47
N ILE A 291 -12.07 -5.25 -13.42
CA ILE A 291 -12.71 -4.74 -12.20
C ILE A 291 -13.76 -5.73 -11.71
N ASP A 292 -14.62 -6.24 -12.58
CA ASP A 292 -15.67 -7.21 -12.21
C ASP A 292 -15.06 -8.47 -11.57
N GLN A 293 -13.99 -9.00 -12.16
CA GLN A 293 -13.30 -10.18 -11.63
C GLN A 293 -12.54 -9.88 -10.33
N ALA A 294 -11.95 -8.68 -10.19
CA ALA A 294 -11.29 -8.26 -8.96
C ALA A 294 -12.31 -8.09 -7.81
N MET A 295 -13.48 -7.50 -8.09
CA MET A 295 -14.59 -7.38 -7.16
C MET A 295 -15.11 -8.74 -6.70
N HIS A 296 -15.26 -9.69 -7.64
CA HIS A 296 -15.62 -11.06 -7.31
C HIS A 296 -14.56 -11.73 -6.41
N SER A 297 -13.27 -11.58 -6.71
CA SER A 297 -12.21 -12.12 -5.85
C SER A 297 -12.20 -11.49 -4.46
N MET A 298 -12.47 -10.19 -4.32
CA MET A 298 -12.58 -9.53 -3.01
C MET A 298 -13.75 -10.09 -2.20
N ALA A 299 -14.88 -10.42 -2.85
CA ALA A 299 -15.98 -11.12 -2.20
C ALA A 299 -15.54 -12.50 -1.67
N VAL A 300 -14.92 -13.33 -2.51
CA VAL A 300 -14.41 -14.66 -2.12
C VAL A 300 -13.40 -14.57 -0.96
N HIS A 301 -12.51 -13.58 -1.01
CA HIS A 301 -11.55 -13.31 0.07
C HIS A 301 -12.30 -13.02 1.38
N VAL A 302 -13.24 -12.07 1.38
CA VAL A 302 -13.96 -11.67 2.61
C VAL A 302 -14.86 -12.79 3.13
N GLU A 303 -15.49 -13.58 2.25
CA GLU A 303 -16.24 -14.78 2.66
C GLU A 303 -15.35 -15.77 3.40
N ALA A 304 -14.12 -15.99 2.93
CA ALA A 304 -13.15 -16.82 3.64
C ALA A 304 -12.72 -16.20 4.98
N MET A 305 -12.53 -14.88 5.05
CA MET A 305 -12.25 -14.19 6.31
C MET A 305 -13.37 -14.35 7.33
N LEU A 306 -14.63 -14.22 6.90
CA LEU A 306 -15.82 -14.45 7.73
C LEU A 306 -15.91 -15.92 8.18
N ALA A 307 -15.60 -16.87 7.31
CA ALA A 307 -15.59 -18.29 7.66
C ALA A 307 -14.51 -18.62 8.71
N LEU A 308 -13.32 -18.04 8.60
CA LEU A 308 -12.25 -18.19 9.60
C LEU A 308 -12.59 -17.47 10.92
N GLN A 309 -13.22 -16.29 10.84
CA GLN A 309 -13.72 -15.57 12.01
C GLN A 309 -14.73 -16.41 12.79
N LYS A 310 -15.71 -17.03 12.11
CA LYS A 310 -16.69 -17.94 12.73
C LYS A 310 -16.06 -19.16 13.38
N ARG A 311 -14.83 -19.53 12.97
CA ARG A 311 -14.04 -20.62 13.56
C ARG A 311 -13.09 -20.16 14.66
N GLY A 312 -13.13 -18.88 15.04
CA GLY A 312 -12.42 -18.34 16.19
C GLY A 312 -11.23 -17.44 15.89
N ALA A 313 -10.90 -17.18 14.61
CA ALA A 313 -9.86 -16.22 14.27
C ALA A 313 -10.25 -14.80 14.72
N VAL A 314 -9.31 -14.08 15.35
CA VAL A 314 -9.49 -12.66 15.66
C VAL A 314 -9.30 -11.88 14.37
N THR A 315 -10.41 -11.55 13.72
CA THR A 315 -10.43 -10.91 12.40
C THR A 315 -10.74 -9.42 12.48
N PHE A 316 -10.01 -8.59 11.74
CA PHE A 316 -10.27 -7.16 11.59
C PHE A 316 -9.82 -6.64 10.21
N ASP A 317 -10.44 -5.55 9.76
CA ASP A 317 -10.05 -4.83 8.54
C ASP A 317 -8.93 -3.82 8.83
N TYR A 318 -7.94 -3.74 7.94
CA TYR A 318 -6.78 -2.86 8.11
C TYR A 318 -6.77 -1.65 7.16
N GLY A 319 -7.96 -1.07 6.94
CA GLY A 319 -8.11 0.26 6.36
C GLY A 319 -7.93 0.31 4.83
N ASN A 320 -8.18 -0.79 4.13
CA ASN A 320 -8.07 -0.87 2.67
C ASN A 320 -9.44 -0.93 1.95
N ASN A 321 -10.55 -0.80 2.69
CA ASN A 321 -11.92 -0.78 2.16
C ASN A 321 -12.42 -2.13 1.60
N ILE A 322 -11.73 -3.25 1.85
CA ILE A 322 -12.11 -4.56 1.28
C ILE A 322 -13.54 -5.00 1.67
N ARG A 323 -13.98 -4.71 2.89
CA ARG A 323 -15.35 -5.01 3.34
C ARG A 323 -16.42 -4.30 2.52
N ALA A 324 -16.20 -3.03 2.17
CA ALA A 324 -17.15 -2.27 1.36
C ALA A 324 -17.18 -2.78 -0.09
N GLN A 325 -16.02 -3.18 -0.64
CA GLN A 325 -15.95 -3.82 -1.96
C GLN A 325 -16.71 -5.15 -1.96
N ALA A 326 -16.47 -6.01 -0.97
CA ALA A 326 -17.15 -7.29 -0.83
C ALA A 326 -18.66 -7.11 -0.65
N LYS A 327 -19.11 -6.15 0.17
CA LYS A 327 -20.54 -5.83 0.30
C LYS A 327 -21.14 -5.40 -1.03
N SER A 328 -20.44 -4.54 -1.78
CA SER A 328 -20.88 -4.10 -3.11
C SER A 328 -20.94 -5.25 -4.12
N ALA A 329 -20.15 -6.31 -3.89
CA ALA A 329 -20.14 -7.55 -4.66
C ALA A 329 -21.09 -8.65 -4.12
N GLY A 330 -21.93 -8.34 -3.11
CA GLY A 330 -22.99 -9.24 -2.62
C GLY A 330 -22.74 -9.92 -1.27
N VAL A 331 -21.63 -9.63 -0.59
CA VAL A 331 -21.36 -10.17 0.76
C VAL A 331 -22.06 -9.31 1.82
N GLU A 332 -23.33 -9.57 2.08
CA GLU A 332 -24.20 -8.75 2.95
C GLU A 332 -23.63 -8.51 4.35
N ASN A 333 -22.99 -9.54 4.93
CA ASN A 333 -22.44 -9.51 6.28
C ASN A 333 -20.93 -9.21 6.31
N ALA A 334 -20.37 -8.57 5.27
CA ALA A 334 -18.96 -8.19 5.20
C ALA A 334 -18.48 -7.32 6.39
N PHE A 335 -19.39 -6.56 7.00
CA PHE A 335 -19.12 -5.69 8.15
C PHE A 335 -19.24 -6.39 9.52
N ASP A 336 -19.48 -7.70 9.55
CA ASP A 336 -19.27 -8.50 10.78
C ASP A 336 -17.77 -8.54 11.17
N ILE A 337 -16.89 -8.26 10.21
CA ILE A 337 -15.49 -7.95 10.46
C ILE A 337 -15.41 -6.48 10.88
N PRO A 338 -14.87 -6.15 12.07
CA PRO A 338 -14.75 -4.78 12.57
C PRO A 338 -13.74 -3.93 11.79
#